data_AF-A0A352BCA2-F1
#
_entry.id   AF-A0A352BCA2-F1
#
_cell.length_a   1.000
_cell.length_b   1.000
_cell.length_c   1.000
_cell.angle_alpha   90.00
_cell.angle_beta   90.00
_cell.angle_gamma   90.00
#
_symmetry.space_group_name_H-M   'P 1'
#
loop_
_entity.id
_entity.type
_entity.pdbx_description
1 polymer ?
#
loop_
_entity_poly.entity_id
_entity_poly.type
_entity_poly.pdbx_seq_one_letter_code
_entity_poly.pdbx_strand_id
1 'polypeptide(L)'
;MDSIQKLYSDAEKIKKHERADHPSDYSGLRVCSRLGECFVRSHPGVESLASSFVDYWIHTYIDVSESINEEPVTANIDKLAAMSSVLDGSSEFTECLTTEDWKELCSLTTFEAEDVDIDALNGLMSLFVEKQAL
;
A
#
# COMPACT_ATOMS: atom_id res chain seq x y z
N MET A 1 -14.42 -9.57 -8.11
CA MET A 1 -14.29 -8.88 -6.83
C MET A 1 -13.26 -7.80 -7.07
N ASP A 2 -13.57 -6.57 -6.73
CA ASP A 2 -12.67 -5.43 -6.88
C ASP A 2 -11.37 -5.71 -6.08
N SER A 3 -10.20 -5.37 -6.63
CA SER A 3 -8.88 -5.57 -5.99
C SER A 3 -8.84 -4.93 -4.60
N ILE A 4 -9.48 -3.76 -4.46
CA ILE A 4 -9.62 -3.05 -3.20
C ILE A 4 -10.47 -3.84 -2.20
N GLN A 5 -11.63 -4.36 -2.62
CA GLN A 5 -12.48 -5.20 -1.76
C GLN A 5 -11.75 -6.48 -1.30
N LYS A 6 -10.88 -7.03 -2.15
CA LYS A 6 -10.02 -8.15 -1.80
C LYS A 6 -9.02 -7.76 -0.72
N LEU A 7 -8.37 -6.60 -0.83
CA LEU A 7 -7.43 -6.10 0.17
C LEU A 7 -8.07 -5.98 1.55
N TYR A 8 -9.26 -5.37 1.67
CA TYR A 8 -9.99 -5.32 2.95
C TYR A 8 -10.35 -6.70 3.48
N SER A 9 -10.82 -7.60 2.60
CA SER A 9 -11.15 -8.97 3.01
C SER A 9 -9.93 -9.72 3.52
N ASP A 10 -8.78 -9.54 2.89
CA ASP A 10 -7.53 -10.19 3.28
C ASP A 10 -7.00 -9.59 4.59
N ALA A 11 -7.08 -8.27 4.79
CA ALA A 11 -6.73 -7.62 6.06
C ALA A 11 -7.53 -8.20 7.24
N GLU A 12 -8.86 -8.33 7.10
CA GLU A 12 -9.71 -8.88 8.16
C GLU A 12 -9.42 -10.35 8.45
N LYS A 13 -9.16 -11.16 7.40
CA LYS A 13 -8.76 -12.56 7.58
C LYS A 13 -7.42 -12.67 8.30
N ILE A 14 -6.41 -11.89 7.88
CA ILE A 14 -5.08 -11.93 8.49
C ILE A 14 -5.16 -11.52 9.96
N LYS A 15 -5.86 -10.44 10.31
CA LYS A 15 -6.10 -10.05 11.71
C LYS A 15 -6.76 -11.16 12.52
N LYS A 16 -7.79 -11.79 11.96
CA LYS A 16 -8.50 -12.88 12.63
C LYS A 16 -7.59 -14.08 12.89
N HIS A 17 -6.80 -14.47 11.89
CA HIS A 17 -5.83 -15.56 12.02
C HIS A 17 -4.74 -15.23 13.04
N GLU A 18 -4.20 -14.01 13.01
CA GLU A 18 -3.18 -13.58 13.98
C GLU A 18 -3.68 -13.66 15.42
N ARG A 19 -4.93 -13.22 15.67
CA ARG A 19 -5.56 -13.32 17.00
C ARG A 19 -5.82 -14.76 17.44
N ALA A 20 -6.15 -15.64 16.50
CA ALA A 20 -6.40 -17.05 16.79
C ALA A 20 -5.12 -17.82 17.09
N ASP A 21 -4.06 -17.54 16.33
CA ASP A 21 -2.76 -18.21 16.45
C ASP A 21 -1.93 -17.65 17.61
N HIS A 22 -2.11 -16.35 17.95
CA HIS A 22 -1.36 -15.64 18.99
C HIS A 22 -2.27 -14.89 19.99
N PRO A 23 -3.10 -15.59 20.79
CA PRO A 23 -4.16 -14.98 21.61
C PRO A 23 -3.67 -14.04 22.72
N SER A 24 -2.40 -14.11 23.12
CA SER A 24 -1.80 -13.22 24.13
C SER A 24 -0.62 -12.40 23.60
N ASP A 25 -0.32 -12.53 22.30
CA ASP A 25 0.81 -11.88 21.63
C ASP A 25 0.37 -11.42 20.24
N TYR A 26 -0.74 -10.70 20.13
CA TYR A 26 -1.11 -10.11 18.84
C TYR A 26 -0.05 -9.08 18.43
N SER A 27 0.43 -9.18 17.19
CA SER A 27 1.35 -8.21 16.62
C SER A 27 0.74 -7.57 15.37
N GLY A 28 0.41 -6.28 15.45
CA GLY A 28 -0.06 -5.54 14.29
C GLY A 28 1.01 -5.44 13.20
N LEU A 29 2.29 -5.38 13.56
CA LEU A 29 3.38 -5.40 12.60
C LEU A 29 3.40 -6.70 11.77
N ARG A 30 3.21 -7.88 12.40
CA ARG A 30 3.10 -9.15 11.66
C ARG A 30 1.90 -9.16 10.72
N VAL A 31 0.79 -8.56 11.13
CA VAL A 31 -0.39 -8.41 10.26
C VAL A 31 -0.08 -7.50 9.08
N CYS A 32 0.53 -6.34 9.32
CA CYS A 32 0.90 -5.37 8.28
C CYS A 32 1.91 -5.97 7.28
N SER A 33 2.95 -6.67 7.75
CA SER A 33 3.91 -7.35 6.86
C SER A 33 3.21 -8.39 5.96
N ARG A 34 2.34 -9.24 6.53
CA ARG A 34 1.59 -10.24 5.74
C ARG A 34 0.62 -9.59 4.76
N LEU A 35 0.01 -8.47 5.14
CA LEU A 35 -0.85 -7.70 4.25
C LEU A 35 -0.05 -7.08 3.09
N GLY A 36 1.14 -6.54 3.38
CA GLY A 36 2.10 -6.06 2.38
C GLY A 36 2.50 -7.15 1.39
N GLU A 37 2.81 -8.37 1.86
CA GLU A 37 3.08 -9.52 0.98
C GLU A 37 1.88 -9.86 0.08
N CYS A 38 0.65 -9.75 0.58
CA CYS A 38 -0.56 -9.93 -0.24
C CYS A 38 -0.71 -8.82 -1.29
N PHE A 39 -0.42 -7.58 -0.91
CA PHE A 39 -0.45 -6.41 -1.79
C PHE A 39 0.58 -6.54 -2.94
N VAL A 40 1.83 -6.89 -2.66
CA VAL A 40 2.84 -7.08 -3.71
C VAL A 40 2.41 -8.17 -4.69
N ARG A 41 1.90 -9.29 -4.17
CA ARG A 41 1.40 -10.40 -5.01
C ARG A 41 0.17 -10.05 -5.84
N SER A 42 -0.57 -8.99 -5.52
CA SER A 42 -1.72 -8.55 -6.32
C SER A 42 -1.36 -7.65 -7.49
N HIS A 43 -0.10 -7.20 -7.59
CA HIS A 43 0.37 -6.29 -8.64
C HIS A 43 1.51 -6.94 -9.46
N PRO A 44 1.22 -7.99 -10.25
CA PRO A 44 2.24 -8.64 -11.07
C PRO A 44 2.77 -7.68 -12.15
N GLY A 45 4.08 -7.70 -12.39
CA GLY A 45 4.77 -6.82 -13.36
C GLY A 45 5.22 -5.49 -12.79
N VAL A 46 4.88 -5.16 -11.54
CA VAL A 46 5.39 -3.98 -10.80
C VAL A 46 5.76 -4.34 -9.37
N GLU A 47 6.20 -5.58 -9.14
CA GLU A 47 6.43 -6.12 -7.79
C GLU A 47 7.47 -5.32 -6.99
N SER A 48 8.54 -4.84 -7.64
CA SER A 48 9.56 -4.01 -6.99
C SER A 48 8.95 -2.69 -6.50
N LEU A 49 8.23 -1.99 -7.38
CA LEU A 49 7.54 -0.75 -7.04
C LEU A 49 6.46 -0.96 -5.97
N ALA A 50 5.67 -2.04 -6.07
CA ALA A 50 4.67 -2.38 -5.07
C ALA A 50 5.32 -2.65 -3.69
N SER A 51 6.49 -3.28 -3.67
CA SER A 51 7.27 -3.49 -2.43
C SER A 51 7.71 -2.14 -1.85
N SER A 52 8.26 -1.25 -2.68
CA SER A 52 8.68 0.09 -2.27
C SER A 52 7.51 0.92 -1.70
N PHE A 53 6.30 0.79 -2.26
CA PHE A 53 5.09 1.42 -1.70
C PHE A 53 4.69 0.82 -0.34
N VAL A 54 4.80 -0.50 -0.18
CA VAL A 54 4.54 -1.18 1.10
C VAL A 54 5.53 -0.76 2.17
N ASP A 55 6.81 -0.66 1.83
CA ASP A 55 7.87 -0.24 2.76
C ASP A 55 7.64 1.19 3.23
N TYR A 56 7.30 2.09 2.30
CA TYR A 56 6.88 3.45 2.63
C TYR A 56 5.66 3.47 3.56
N TRP A 57 4.64 2.67 3.27
CA TRP A 57 3.44 2.58 4.09
C TRP A 57 3.75 2.10 5.53
N ILE A 58 4.58 1.06 5.68
CA ILE A 58 4.99 0.53 6.97
C ILE A 58 5.74 1.60 7.77
N HIS A 59 6.78 2.20 7.18
CA HIS A 59 7.62 3.15 7.90
C HIS A 59 6.92 4.47 8.24
N THR A 60 5.99 4.90 7.39
CA THR A 60 5.33 6.21 7.55
C THR A 60 4.09 6.13 8.44
N TYR A 61 3.35 5.02 8.38
CA TYR A 61 2.03 4.93 9.02
C TYR A 61 1.93 3.88 10.12
N ILE A 62 2.74 2.82 10.05
CA ILE A 62 2.65 1.69 10.99
C ILE A 62 3.69 1.82 12.10
N ASP A 63 4.97 2.02 11.75
CA ASP A 63 6.08 2.06 12.72
C ASP A 63 5.97 3.21 13.73
N VAL A 64 5.30 4.29 13.34
CA VAL A 64 5.07 5.47 14.18
C VAL A 64 3.79 5.38 15.02
N SER A 65 3.01 4.29 14.89
CA SER A 65 1.75 4.13 15.60
C SER A 65 1.96 3.93 17.11
N GLU A 66 1.29 4.77 17.91
CA GLU A 66 1.28 4.63 19.38
C GLU A 66 0.56 3.35 19.84
N SER A 67 -0.30 2.79 18.98
CA SER A 67 -1.11 1.60 19.23
C SER A 67 -0.79 0.49 18.23
N ILE A 68 0.49 0.11 18.11
CA ILE A 68 0.96 -0.92 17.16
C ILE A 68 0.20 -2.25 17.25
N ASN A 69 -0.33 -2.60 18.42
CA ASN A 69 -1.12 -3.83 18.62
C ASN A 69 -2.57 -3.73 18.14
N GLU A 70 -2.99 -2.58 17.61
CA GLU A 70 -4.29 -2.36 16.98
C GLU A 70 -4.17 -2.24 15.45
N GLU A 71 -2.95 -2.13 14.94
CA GLU A 71 -2.68 -2.01 13.51
C GLU A 71 -2.95 -3.32 12.73
N PRO A 72 -3.27 -3.22 11.41
CA PRO A 72 -3.56 -1.98 10.69
C PRO A 72 -4.99 -1.48 10.99
N VAL A 73 -5.16 -0.23 11.42
CA VAL A 73 -6.50 0.38 11.52
C VAL A 73 -7.08 0.66 10.13
N THR A 74 -8.39 0.89 10.02
CA THR A 74 -9.06 1.11 8.72
C THR A 74 -8.39 2.22 7.90
N ALA A 75 -8.06 3.35 8.52
CA ALA A 75 -7.38 4.45 7.83
C ALA A 75 -6.04 4.03 7.19
N ASN A 76 -5.29 3.14 7.83
CA ASN A 76 -4.03 2.63 7.29
C ASN A 76 -4.26 1.59 6.18
N ILE A 77 -5.35 0.83 6.23
CA ILE A 77 -5.77 -0.02 5.12
C ILE A 77 -6.23 0.84 3.93
N ASP A 78 -6.95 1.94 4.18
CA ASP A 78 -7.40 2.89 3.15
C ASP A 78 -6.21 3.51 2.41
N LYS A 79 -5.10 3.82 3.11
CA LYS A 79 -3.85 4.28 2.49
C LYS A 79 -3.26 3.25 1.53
N LEU A 80 -3.19 1.99 1.97
CA LEU A 80 -2.67 0.91 1.14
C LEU A 80 -3.60 0.63 -0.05
N ALA A 81 -4.93 0.75 0.14
CA ALA A 81 -5.90 0.66 -0.95
C ALA A 81 -5.72 1.79 -1.97
N ALA A 82 -5.51 3.03 -1.52
CA ALA A 82 -5.21 4.16 -2.39
C ALA A 82 -3.92 3.95 -3.18
N MET A 83 -2.86 3.42 -2.54
CA MET A 83 -1.62 3.04 -3.24
C MET A 83 -1.86 1.95 -4.30
N SER A 84 -2.78 1.02 -4.06
CA SER A 84 -3.24 0.04 -5.07
C SER A 84 -3.84 0.75 -6.27
N SER A 85 -4.76 1.71 -6.05
CA SER A 85 -5.35 2.51 -7.14
C SER A 85 -4.28 3.23 -7.94
N VAL A 86 -3.25 3.78 -7.28
CA VAL A 86 -2.14 4.44 -7.96
C VAL A 86 -1.41 3.47 -8.87
N LEU A 87 -1.05 2.27 -8.40
CA LEU A 87 -0.38 1.24 -9.22
C LEU A 87 -1.22 0.80 -10.42
N ASP A 88 -2.54 0.80 -10.28
CA ASP A 88 -3.49 0.54 -11.36
C ASP A 88 -3.67 1.75 -12.32
N GLY A 89 -2.94 2.85 -12.09
CA GLY A 89 -3.02 4.08 -12.88
C GLY A 89 -4.31 4.90 -12.64
N SER A 90 -5.00 4.65 -11.53
CA SER A 90 -6.26 5.29 -11.16
C SER A 90 -6.09 6.34 -10.06
N SER A 91 -6.85 7.43 -10.17
CA SER A 91 -6.98 8.41 -9.10
C SER A 91 -8.19 8.19 -8.19
N GLU A 92 -9.00 7.15 -8.46
CA GLU A 92 -10.16 6.80 -7.65
C GLU A 92 -9.72 6.26 -6.27
N PHE A 93 -10.45 6.63 -5.22
CA PHE A 93 -10.18 6.20 -3.84
C PHE A 93 -8.83 6.68 -3.27
N THR A 94 -8.26 7.75 -3.85
CA THR A 94 -6.97 8.33 -3.44
C THR A 94 -7.10 9.56 -2.55
N GLU A 95 -8.31 9.89 -2.08
CA GLU A 95 -8.59 11.12 -1.31
C GLU A 95 -7.91 11.13 0.05
N CYS A 96 -7.53 9.95 0.57
CA CYS A 96 -6.79 9.84 1.81
C CYS A 96 -5.30 10.17 1.64
N LEU A 97 -4.75 10.18 0.41
CA LEU A 97 -3.34 10.48 0.16
C LEU A 97 -3.03 11.97 0.31
N THR A 98 -2.00 12.27 1.09
CA THR A 98 -1.49 13.64 1.27
C THR A 98 -0.62 14.07 0.09
N THR A 99 -0.32 15.36 0.00
CA THR A 99 0.66 15.87 -0.97
C THR A 99 2.05 15.27 -0.76
N GLU A 100 2.44 14.98 0.48
CA GLU A 100 3.72 14.32 0.77
C GLU A 100 3.70 12.88 0.27
N ASP A 101 2.59 12.16 0.45
CA ASP A 101 2.42 10.81 -0.09
C ASP A 101 2.61 10.79 -1.60
N TRP A 102 1.91 11.68 -2.31
CA TRP A 102 2.01 11.75 -3.77
C TRP A 102 3.44 12.00 -4.26
N LYS A 103 4.18 12.88 -3.59
CA LYS A 103 5.58 13.15 -3.90
C LYS A 103 6.47 11.94 -3.65
N GLU A 104 6.27 11.25 -2.53
CA GLU A 104 7.06 10.07 -2.20
C GLU A 104 6.76 8.92 -3.18
N LEU A 105 5.49 8.65 -3.48
CA LEU A 105 5.10 7.64 -4.47
C LEU A 105 5.68 7.96 -5.87
N CYS A 106 5.74 9.24 -6.26
CA CYS A 106 6.38 9.68 -7.50
C CYS A 106 7.90 9.45 -7.47
N SER A 107 8.54 9.75 -6.35
CA SER A 107 9.98 9.53 -6.12
C SER A 107 10.32 8.04 -6.23
N LEU A 108 9.57 7.18 -5.54
CA LEU A 108 9.72 5.72 -5.58
C LEU A 108 9.49 5.18 -7.00
N THR A 109 8.45 5.67 -7.70
CA THR A 109 8.20 5.28 -9.10
C THR A 109 9.35 5.66 -10.02
N THR A 110 9.97 6.83 -9.80
CA THR A 110 11.14 7.27 -10.57
C THR A 110 12.36 6.40 -10.27
N PHE A 111 12.54 6.00 -9.01
CA PHE A 111 13.64 5.13 -8.59
C PHE A 111 13.53 3.72 -9.19
N GLU A 112 12.33 3.16 -9.23
CA GLU A 112 12.03 1.82 -9.76
C GLU A 112 11.77 1.81 -11.27
N ALA A 113 11.93 2.94 -11.96
CA ALA A 113 11.51 3.11 -13.35
C ALA A 113 12.17 2.13 -14.34
N GLU A 114 13.36 1.61 -14.04
CA GLU A 114 14.05 0.64 -14.89
C GLU A 114 13.36 -0.74 -14.90
N ASP A 115 12.65 -1.08 -13.83
CA ASP A 115 11.99 -2.37 -13.63
C ASP A 115 10.48 -2.34 -13.93
N VAL A 116 9.93 -1.16 -14.26
CA VAL A 116 8.52 -0.95 -14.58
C VAL A 116 8.31 -0.89 -16.09
N ASP A 117 7.29 -1.58 -16.60
CA ASP A 117 6.91 -1.51 -18.01
C ASP A 117 6.61 -0.07 -18.44
N ILE A 118 7.06 0.30 -19.65
CA ILE A 118 7.00 1.69 -20.12
C ILE A 118 5.56 2.24 -20.21
N ASP A 119 4.57 1.39 -20.51
CA ASP A 119 3.17 1.83 -20.60
C ASP A 119 2.61 2.10 -19.20
N ALA A 120 2.93 1.22 -18.23
CA ALA A 120 2.58 1.43 -16.83
C ALA A 120 3.26 2.69 -16.26
N LEU A 121 4.56 2.85 -16.52
CA LEU A 121 5.32 4.03 -16.10
C LEU A 121 4.73 5.32 -16.68
N ASN A 122 4.41 5.35 -17.98
CA ASN A 122 3.79 6.52 -18.60
C ASN A 122 2.43 6.87 -17.96
N GLY A 123 1.63 5.86 -17.61
CA GLY A 123 0.36 6.04 -16.89
C GLY A 123 0.57 6.66 -15.51
N LEU A 124 1.49 6.09 -14.73
CA LEU A 124 1.86 6.59 -13.40
C LEU A 124 2.39 8.02 -13.45
N MET A 125 3.31 8.31 -14.36
CA MET A 125 3.88 9.66 -14.50
C MET A 125 2.81 10.68 -14.89
N SER A 126 1.86 10.32 -15.76
CA SER A 126 0.74 11.19 -16.12
C SER A 126 -0.14 11.48 -14.89
N LEU A 127 -0.44 10.46 -14.09
CA LEU A 127 -1.18 10.60 -12.84
C LEU A 127 -0.44 11.51 -11.83
N PHE A 128 0.88 11.37 -11.69
CA PHE A 128 1.67 12.23 -10.80
C PHE A 128 1.71 13.70 -11.26
N VAL A 129 1.74 13.96 -12.58
CA VAL A 129 1.59 15.33 -13.12
C VAL A 129 0.23 15.91 -12.72
N GLU A 130 -0.86 15.17 -12.91
CA GLU A 130 -2.22 15.61 -12.58
C GLU A 130 -2.38 15.95 -11.09
N LYS A 131 -1.70 15.19 -10.22
CA LYS A 131 -1.71 15.38 -8.77
C LYS A 131 -0.68 16.41 -8.26
N GLN A 132 0.03 17.09 -9.16
CA GLN A 132 1.07 18.08 -8.83
C GLN A 132 2.19 17.52 -7.93
N ALA A 133 2.61 16.29 -8.21
CA ALA A 133 3.58 15.55 -7.43
C ALA A 133 5.03 15.61 -7.97
N LEU A 134 5.24 16.29 -9.11
CA LEU A 134 6.54 16.50 -9.76
C LEU A 134 7.28 17.76 -9.27
#